data_AF-A0A7C5URK8-F1
#
_entry.id   AF-A0A7C5URK8-F1
#
_cell.length_a   1.000
_cell.length_b   1.000
_cell.length_c   1.000
_cell.angle_alpha   90.00
_cell.angle_beta   90.00
_cell.angle_gamma   90.00
#
_symmetry.space_group_name_H-M   'P 1'
#
loop_
_entity.id
_entity.type
_entity.pdbx_description
1 polymer ?
#
loop_
_entity_poly.entity_id
_entity_poly.type
_entity_poly.pdbx_seq_one_letter_code
_entity_poly.pdbx_strand_id
1 'polypeptide(L)'
;MEGKIKKFEEPPEMVPEPSPTITPEMVRTVFRMLETKGMVQYFEGGVYIPTEKGWKLLMSTKTYKEEVIAFGNPKITATDNLSIKITKSEEVDESTIGVKADKACLDFSEEFRNALKSNKIINITLEVEGISDSITAYCSPVLEASSNNEITVRKDDSVDSSTIGIMSDKSASDLKRELIEKLKNPKTKIRVILEIRS
;
A
#
# COMPACT_ATOMS: atom_id res chain seq x y z
N MET A 1 -10.66 35.46 -41.45
CA MET A 1 -9.49 34.96 -40.70
C MET A 1 -9.68 33.45 -40.54
N GLU A 2 -9.10 32.66 -41.44
CA GLU A 2 -9.21 31.19 -41.40
C GLU A 2 -8.12 30.63 -40.47
N GLY A 3 -8.57 29.95 -39.41
CA GLY A 3 -7.69 29.28 -38.45
C GLY A 3 -7.17 27.96 -38.98
N LYS A 4 -5.85 27.84 -39.14
CA LYS A 4 -5.19 26.57 -39.47
C LYS A 4 -5.26 25.62 -38.27
N ILE A 5 -5.94 24.50 -38.45
CA ILE A 5 -5.94 23.36 -37.52
C ILE A 5 -4.52 22.76 -37.56
N LYS A 6 -3.78 22.82 -36.45
CA LYS A 6 -2.53 22.08 -36.28
C LYS A 6 -2.87 20.59 -36.16
N LYS A 7 -2.42 19.77 -37.12
CA LYS A 7 -2.42 18.32 -36.98
C LYS A 7 -1.56 17.95 -35.77
N PHE A 8 -2.13 17.20 -34.85
CA PHE A 8 -1.39 16.49 -33.82
C PHE A 8 -0.68 15.34 -34.53
N GLU A 9 0.65 15.37 -34.59
CA GLU A 9 1.44 14.20 -35.00
C GLU A 9 1.50 13.27 -33.79
N GLU A 10 1.04 12.03 -33.97
CA GLU A 10 1.17 11.00 -32.95
C GLU A 10 2.66 10.80 -32.63
N PRO A 11 3.03 10.66 -31.34
CA PRO A 11 4.40 10.38 -30.97
C PRO A 11 4.88 9.13 -31.73
N PRO A 12 6.13 9.11 -32.23
CA PRO A 12 6.64 7.94 -32.93
C PRO A 12 6.51 6.71 -32.03
N GLU A 13 5.90 5.67 -32.56
CA GLU A 13 5.79 4.36 -31.92
C GLU A 13 7.20 3.89 -31.56
N MET A 14 7.54 3.91 -30.27
CA MET A 14 8.82 3.37 -29.79
C MET A 14 8.75 1.85 -29.92
N VAL A 15 9.38 1.32 -30.97
CA VAL A 15 9.59 -0.12 -31.10
C VAL A 15 10.38 -0.58 -29.86
N PRO A 16 9.85 -1.48 -29.02
CA PRO A 16 10.57 -1.93 -27.84
C PRO A 16 11.88 -2.58 -28.30
N GLU A 17 13.00 -2.16 -27.71
CA GLU A 17 14.29 -2.78 -28.01
C GLU A 17 14.19 -4.30 -27.79
N PRO A 18 14.78 -5.11 -28.69
CA PRO A 18 14.75 -6.55 -28.55
C PRO A 18 15.37 -6.93 -27.20
N SER A 19 14.65 -7.73 -26.42
CA SER A 19 15.16 -8.22 -25.14
C SER A 19 16.51 -8.93 -25.35
N PRO A 20 17.51 -8.68 -24.51
CA PRO A 20 18.83 -9.24 -24.71
C PRO A 20 18.77 -10.77 -24.69
N THR A 21 19.42 -11.42 -25.65
CA THR A 21 19.53 -12.88 -25.70
C THR A 21 20.40 -13.37 -24.55
N ILE A 22 19.85 -14.19 -23.66
CA ILE A 22 20.58 -14.75 -22.52
C ILE A 22 21.36 -15.98 -22.98
N THR A 23 22.70 -15.93 -22.94
CA THR A 23 23.55 -17.08 -23.27
C THR A 23 23.91 -17.93 -22.04
N PRO A 24 24.25 -19.22 -22.22
CA PRO A 24 24.73 -20.07 -21.12
C PRO A 24 25.95 -19.52 -20.40
N GLU A 25 26.85 -18.84 -21.11
CA GLU A 25 28.04 -18.18 -20.56
C GLU A 25 27.67 -17.00 -19.65
N MET A 26 26.67 -16.21 -20.05
CA MET A 26 26.15 -15.11 -19.22
C MET A 26 25.57 -15.64 -17.91
N VAL A 27 24.76 -16.70 -17.98
CA VAL A 27 24.17 -17.34 -16.80
C VAL A 27 25.27 -17.88 -15.88
N ARG A 28 26.25 -18.62 -16.41
CA ARG A 28 27.38 -19.15 -15.62
C ARG A 28 28.19 -18.04 -14.96
N THR A 29 28.42 -16.93 -15.66
CA THR A 29 29.17 -15.78 -15.14
C THR A 29 28.44 -15.15 -13.96
N VAL A 30 27.12 -14.96 -14.06
CA VAL A 30 26.28 -14.43 -12.99
C VAL A 30 26.31 -15.35 -11.76
N PHE A 31 26.13 -16.66 -11.94
CA PHE A 31 26.14 -17.59 -10.79
C PHE A 31 27.50 -17.67 -10.10
N ARG A 32 28.63 -17.61 -10.82
CA ARG A 32 29.96 -17.47 -10.20
C ARG A 32 30.10 -16.19 -9.39
N MET A 33 29.57 -15.06 -9.90
CA MET A 33 29.57 -13.80 -9.16
C MET A 33 28.71 -13.88 -7.89
N LEU A 34 27.57 -14.55 -7.94
CA LEU A 34 26.74 -14.78 -6.75
C LEU A 34 27.42 -15.72 -5.75
N GLU A 35 28.15 -16.74 -6.23
CA GLU A 35 28.90 -17.67 -5.40
C GLU A 35 30.06 -16.98 -4.67
N THR A 36 30.83 -16.13 -5.35
CA THR A 36 31.90 -15.32 -4.71
C THR A 36 31.37 -14.35 -3.65
N LYS A 37 30.13 -13.89 -3.78
CA LYS A 37 29.44 -13.08 -2.76
C LYS A 37 28.85 -13.91 -1.61
N GLY A 38 28.96 -15.24 -1.70
CA GLY A 38 28.41 -16.20 -0.74
C GLY A 38 26.89 -16.26 -0.76
N MET A 39 26.25 -15.91 -1.89
CA MET A 39 24.79 -15.90 -2.03
C MET A 39 24.23 -17.23 -2.53
N VAL A 40 24.99 -17.94 -3.34
CA VAL A 40 24.65 -19.27 -3.85
C VAL A 40 25.85 -20.19 -3.67
N GLN A 41 25.61 -21.48 -3.59
CA GLN A 41 26.65 -22.49 -3.55
C GLN A 41 26.38 -23.50 -4.66
N TYR A 42 27.39 -23.82 -5.46
CA TYR A 42 27.30 -24.91 -6.40
C TYR A 42 27.40 -26.26 -5.68
N PHE A 43 26.46 -27.15 -5.96
CA PHE A 43 26.49 -28.55 -5.54
C PHE A 43 26.77 -29.47 -6.74
N GLU A 44 27.41 -30.60 -6.47
CA GLU A 44 27.66 -31.62 -7.48
C GLU A 44 26.35 -31.99 -8.21
N GLY A 45 26.41 -32.04 -9.54
CA GLY A 45 25.24 -32.32 -10.38
C GLY A 45 24.62 -31.09 -11.07
N GLY A 46 25.22 -29.90 -10.97
CA GLY A 46 24.76 -28.73 -11.74
C GLY A 46 23.79 -27.80 -11.01
N VAL A 47 23.58 -28.02 -9.71
CA VAL A 47 22.56 -27.31 -8.93
C VAL A 47 23.19 -26.16 -8.16
N TYR A 48 22.62 -24.96 -8.27
CA TYR A 48 22.97 -23.82 -7.42
C TYR A 48 21.95 -23.71 -6.28
N ILE A 49 22.42 -23.77 -5.04
CA ILE A 49 21.60 -23.66 -3.83
C ILE A 49 21.81 -22.26 -3.21
N PRO A 50 20.76 -21.44 -3.03
CA PRO A 50 20.88 -20.22 -2.25
C PRO A 50 21.34 -20.51 -0.82
N THR A 51 22.36 -19.79 -0.36
CA THR A 51 22.81 -19.89 1.04
C THR A 51 21.83 -19.16 1.95
N GLU A 52 21.88 -19.35 3.27
CA GLU A 52 21.03 -18.58 4.20
C GLU A 52 21.19 -17.05 4.00
N LYS A 53 22.43 -16.58 3.79
CA LYS A 53 22.74 -15.17 3.52
C LYS A 53 22.16 -14.72 2.18
N GLY A 54 22.32 -15.53 1.13
CA GLY A 54 21.77 -15.24 -0.18
C GLY A 54 20.24 -15.26 -0.20
N TRP A 55 19.64 -16.22 0.51
CA TRP A 55 18.20 -16.32 0.70
C TRP A 55 17.65 -15.12 1.46
N LYS A 56 18.30 -14.69 2.56
CA LYS A 56 17.93 -13.45 3.26
C LYS A 56 18.03 -12.22 2.38
N LEU A 57 18.95 -12.15 1.42
CA LEU A 57 19.08 -11.02 0.50
C LEU A 57 18.08 -11.07 -0.65
N LEU A 58 17.82 -12.27 -1.19
CA LEU A 58 16.86 -12.51 -2.28
C LEU A 58 15.41 -12.42 -1.80
N MET A 59 15.17 -12.83 -0.56
CA MET A 59 13.87 -12.89 0.09
C MET A 59 13.76 -11.90 1.24
N SER A 60 14.63 -10.86 1.30
CA SER A 60 14.47 -9.83 2.32
C SER A 60 13.12 -9.16 2.09
N THR A 61 12.16 -9.48 2.95
CA THR A 61 10.84 -8.89 2.91
C THR A 61 10.95 -7.45 3.37
N LYS A 62 11.20 -6.51 2.45
CA LYS A 62 11.21 -5.08 2.77
C LYS A 62 9.81 -4.73 3.28
N THR A 63 9.73 -4.31 4.53
CA THR A 63 8.45 -3.90 5.12
C THR A 63 8.33 -2.39 4.95
N TYR A 64 7.25 -1.96 4.29
CA TYR A 64 6.88 -0.56 4.18
C TYR A 64 5.87 -0.26 5.27
N LYS A 65 6.14 0.76 6.08
CA LYS A 65 5.33 1.10 7.24
C LYS A 65 5.03 2.59 7.28
N GLU A 66 3.77 2.92 7.49
CA GLU A 66 3.31 4.28 7.79
C GLU A 66 2.52 4.28 9.09
N GLU A 67 2.56 5.42 9.77
CA GLU A 67 1.75 5.70 10.95
C GLU A 67 0.98 7.00 10.72
N VAL A 68 -0.32 6.96 11.02
CA VAL A 68 -1.25 8.09 10.95
C VAL A 68 -1.88 8.29 12.31
N ILE A 69 -1.92 9.53 12.76
CA ILE A 69 -2.60 9.95 13.97
C ILE A 69 -3.83 10.74 13.58
N ALA A 70 -5.00 10.34 14.10
CA ALA A 70 -6.24 11.10 13.96
C ALA A 70 -6.97 11.16 15.30
N PHE A 71 -8.12 11.82 15.32
CA PHE A 71 -8.91 12.08 16.52
C PHE A 71 -10.35 11.63 16.35
N GLY A 72 -10.99 11.35 17.48
CA GLY A 72 -12.41 11.07 17.54
C GLY A 72 -13.28 12.28 17.19
N ASN A 73 -14.58 12.05 17.05
CA ASN A 73 -15.60 13.07 16.86
C ASN A 73 -16.96 12.53 17.36
N PRO A 74 -17.78 13.33 18.06
CA PRO A 74 -19.11 12.91 18.54
C PRO A 74 -20.05 12.36 17.47
N LYS A 75 -19.83 12.71 16.21
CA LYS A 75 -20.66 12.27 15.08
C LYS A 75 -20.24 10.92 14.49
N ILE A 76 -19.11 10.33 14.92
CA ILE A 76 -18.64 9.04 14.38
C ILE A 76 -19.64 7.93 14.73
N THR A 77 -20.19 7.30 13.69
CA THR A 77 -21.07 6.13 13.81
C THR A 77 -20.39 4.84 13.35
N ALA A 78 -19.52 4.93 12.34
CA ALA A 78 -18.84 3.80 11.71
C ALA A 78 -19.83 2.68 11.33
N THR A 79 -20.82 3.04 10.50
CA THR A 79 -21.93 2.18 10.08
C THR A 79 -21.88 1.80 8.60
N ASP A 80 -20.97 2.40 7.83
CA ASP A 80 -20.83 2.08 6.42
C ASP A 80 -20.37 0.62 6.22
N ASN A 81 -21.00 -0.06 5.27
CA ASN A 81 -20.75 -1.48 5.02
C ASN A 81 -19.67 -1.75 3.97
N LEU A 82 -19.15 -0.71 3.31
CA LEU A 82 -18.25 -0.84 2.18
C LEU A 82 -16.86 -0.26 2.41
N SER A 83 -16.69 0.64 3.37
CA SER A 83 -15.48 1.43 3.48
C SER A 83 -15.16 1.87 4.90
N ILE A 84 -13.90 2.20 5.11
CA ILE A 84 -13.34 2.81 6.32
C ILE A 84 -12.57 4.04 5.88
N LYS A 85 -12.84 5.20 6.49
CA LYS A 85 -12.23 6.48 6.12
C LYS A 85 -11.59 7.19 7.30
N ILE A 86 -10.42 7.78 7.05
CA ILE A 86 -9.73 8.72 7.94
C ILE A 86 -9.48 10.01 7.16
N THR A 87 -9.73 11.16 7.77
CA THR A 87 -9.65 12.46 7.09
C THR A 87 -8.92 13.52 7.90
N LYS A 88 -8.27 14.47 7.20
CA LYS A 88 -7.68 15.68 7.80
C LYS A 88 -8.74 16.72 8.14
N SER A 89 -9.91 16.67 7.52
CA SER A 89 -11.03 17.59 7.79
C SER A 89 -11.74 17.24 9.11
N GLU A 90 -12.75 18.05 9.49
CA GLU A 90 -13.66 17.75 10.60
C GLU A 90 -14.98 17.12 10.14
N GLU A 91 -15.12 16.85 8.85
CA GLU A 91 -16.33 16.29 8.27
C GLU A 91 -16.43 14.80 8.60
N VAL A 92 -17.64 14.36 8.95
CA VAL A 92 -17.91 12.99 9.39
C VAL A 92 -19.09 12.46 8.60
N ASP A 93 -18.90 11.28 8.02
CA ASP A 93 -19.92 10.44 7.42
C ASP A 93 -19.90 9.03 8.06
N GLU A 94 -20.71 8.12 7.52
CA GLU A 94 -20.88 6.77 8.06
C GLU A 94 -19.62 5.89 7.96
N SER A 95 -18.68 6.22 7.07
CA SER A 95 -17.41 5.49 6.87
C SER A 95 -16.29 6.02 7.76
N THR A 96 -16.46 7.22 8.32
CA THR A 96 -15.40 7.95 9.01
C THR A 96 -15.12 7.37 10.40
N ILE A 97 -13.85 7.06 10.67
CA ILE A 97 -13.35 6.54 11.96
C ILE A 97 -12.30 7.46 12.61
N GLY A 98 -11.93 8.55 11.95
CA GLY A 98 -10.96 9.51 12.48
C GLY A 98 -10.95 10.79 11.68
N VAL A 99 -10.92 11.92 12.38
CA VAL A 99 -10.84 13.27 11.82
C VAL A 99 -9.53 13.95 12.24
N LYS A 100 -9.21 15.11 11.65
CA LYS A 100 -7.99 15.87 11.99
C LYS A 100 -6.72 15.02 11.90
N ALA A 101 -6.66 14.13 10.91
CA ALA A 101 -5.50 13.31 10.66
C ALA A 101 -4.24 14.16 10.39
N ASP A 102 -3.10 13.72 10.90
CA ASP A 102 -1.80 14.35 10.61
C ASP A 102 -1.34 14.10 9.16
N LYS A 103 -1.76 12.98 8.58
CA LYS A 103 -1.45 12.54 7.22
C LYS A 103 -2.70 12.20 6.39
N ALA A 104 -2.60 12.45 5.10
CA ALA A 104 -3.41 11.84 4.04
C ALA A 104 -2.50 11.05 3.08
N CYS A 105 -3.06 10.51 1.99
CA CYS A 105 -2.30 9.68 1.05
C CYS A 105 -1.01 10.34 0.53
N LEU A 106 -1.04 11.62 0.14
CA LEU A 106 0.15 12.34 -0.35
C LEU A 106 1.24 12.57 0.70
N ASP A 107 0.90 12.49 1.99
CA ASP A 107 1.86 12.65 3.08
C ASP A 107 2.66 11.37 3.34
N PHE A 108 2.29 10.23 2.72
CA PHE A 108 3.05 8.99 2.80
C PHE A 108 4.33 9.05 1.99
N SER A 109 5.35 8.33 2.47
CA SER A 109 6.59 8.14 1.76
C SER A 109 6.36 7.60 0.34
N GLU A 110 7.20 8.03 -0.59
CA GLU A 110 7.13 7.58 -1.98
C GLU A 110 7.26 6.04 -2.08
N GLU A 111 8.12 5.44 -1.27
CA GLU A 111 8.28 3.99 -1.21
C GLU A 111 6.98 3.28 -0.79
N PHE A 112 6.26 3.80 0.21
CA PHE A 112 5.00 3.23 0.65
C PHE A 112 3.91 3.37 -0.43
N ARG A 113 3.79 4.54 -1.06
CA ARG A 113 2.84 4.75 -2.16
C ARG A 113 3.12 3.85 -3.36
N ASN A 114 4.39 3.62 -3.68
CA ASN A 114 4.77 2.67 -4.71
C ASN A 114 4.44 1.22 -4.31
N ALA A 115 4.57 0.86 -3.02
CA ALA A 115 4.18 -0.45 -2.52
C ALA A 115 2.66 -0.70 -2.61
N LEU A 116 1.83 0.34 -2.45
CA LEU A 116 0.36 0.24 -2.65
C LEU A 116 -0.02 -0.18 -4.08
N LYS A 117 0.85 0.08 -5.07
CA LYS A 117 0.63 -0.27 -6.48
C LYS A 117 1.06 -1.69 -6.85
N SER A 118 1.30 -2.54 -5.86
CA SER A 118 1.72 -3.93 -6.05
C SER A 118 0.57 -4.92 -5.79
N ASN A 119 0.73 -6.18 -6.18
CA ASN A 119 -0.23 -7.25 -5.87
C ASN A 119 0.02 -7.84 -4.48
N LYS A 120 0.13 -6.98 -3.46
CA LYS A 120 0.45 -7.36 -2.07
C LYS A 120 -0.74 -7.12 -1.14
N ILE A 121 -0.57 -7.52 0.12
CA ILE A 121 -1.52 -7.28 1.18
C ILE A 121 -1.05 -6.09 2.02
N ILE A 122 -1.97 -5.20 2.36
CA ILE A 122 -1.79 -4.17 3.37
C ILE A 122 -2.51 -4.61 4.65
N ASN A 123 -1.78 -4.61 5.76
CA ASN A 123 -2.35 -4.81 7.09
C ASN A 123 -2.48 -3.47 7.79
N ILE A 124 -3.64 -3.21 8.36
CA ILE A 124 -3.98 -1.95 9.02
C ILE A 124 -4.35 -2.28 10.46
N THR A 125 -3.69 -1.63 11.42
CA THR A 125 -4.01 -1.78 12.84
C THR A 125 -4.48 -0.44 13.38
N LEU A 126 -5.65 -0.44 14.00
CA LEU A 126 -6.25 0.68 14.70
C LEU A 126 -6.00 0.50 16.20
N GLU A 127 -5.41 1.49 16.86
CA GLU A 127 -5.17 1.49 18.32
C GLU A 127 -5.85 2.71 18.97
N VAL A 128 -6.70 2.46 19.95
CA VAL A 128 -7.46 3.48 20.68
C VAL A 128 -7.51 3.11 22.16
N GLU A 129 -6.86 3.89 23.04
CA GLU A 129 -6.88 3.70 24.50
C GLU A 129 -6.64 2.25 24.98
N GLY A 130 -5.74 1.52 24.32
CA GLY A 130 -5.42 0.12 24.65
C GLY A 130 -6.30 -0.93 23.98
N ILE A 131 -7.35 -0.53 23.25
CA ILE A 131 -8.13 -1.39 22.37
C ILE A 131 -7.45 -1.41 21.00
N SER A 132 -7.29 -2.59 20.41
CA SER A 132 -6.83 -2.71 19.03
C SER A 132 -7.84 -3.44 18.14
N ASP A 133 -7.87 -3.06 16.87
CA ASP A 133 -8.57 -3.79 15.81
C ASP A 133 -7.68 -3.87 14.56
N SER A 134 -7.79 -4.95 13.80
CA SER A 134 -6.93 -5.20 12.64
C SER A 134 -7.77 -5.47 11.40
N ILE A 135 -7.34 -4.91 10.27
CA ILE A 135 -7.99 -4.97 8.97
C ILE A 135 -6.96 -5.44 7.95
N THR A 136 -7.37 -6.30 7.04
CA THR A 136 -6.55 -6.82 5.94
C THR A 136 -7.18 -6.42 4.62
N ALA A 137 -6.41 -5.78 3.74
CA ALA A 137 -6.88 -5.41 2.40
C ALA A 137 -5.80 -5.65 1.34
N TYR A 138 -6.16 -5.51 0.08
CA TYR A 138 -5.29 -5.78 -1.05
C TYR A 138 -4.82 -4.49 -1.71
N CYS A 139 -3.51 -4.42 -1.94
CA CYS A 139 -2.87 -3.44 -2.81
C CYS A 139 -3.22 -3.77 -4.28
N SER A 140 -3.13 -2.78 -5.16
CA SER A 140 -3.43 -2.98 -6.58
C SER A 140 -2.75 -1.92 -7.45
N PRO A 141 -2.27 -2.24 -8.67
CA PRO A 141 -1.67 -1.28 -9.60
C PRO A 141 -2.55 -0.07 -9.93
N VAL A 142 -3.87 -0.17 -9.76
CA VAL A 142 -4.82 0.93 -10.01
C VAL A 142 -4.93 1.91 -8.83
N LEU A 143 -4.35 1.60 -7.67
CA LEU A 143 -4.40 2.50 -6.51
C LEU A 143 -3.50 3.73 -6.75
N GLU A 144 -4.10 4.90 -6.80
CA GLU A 144 -3.36 6.14 -7.01
C GLU A 144 -2.72 6.67 -5.72
N ALA A 145 -3.45 6.57 -4.60
CA ALA A 145 -3.07 7.14 -3.31
C ALA A 145 -2.59 8.61 -3.43
N SER A 146 -3.41 9.44 -4.06
CA SER A 146 -3.12 10.81 -4.48
C SER A 146 -3.93 11.88 -3.73
N SER A 147 -4.81 11.47 -2.79
CA SER A 147 -5.59 12.41 -1.97
C SER A 147 -4.70 13.21 -1.00
N ASN A 148 -4.97 14.50 -0.89
CA ASN A 148 -4.34 15.41 0.08
C ASN A 148 -5.14 15.51 1.40
N ASN A 149 -6.30 14.86 1.50
CA ASN A 149 -7.22 15.05 2.61
C ASN A 149 -7.68 13.75 3.26
N GLU A 150 -7.73 12.64 2.53
CA GLU A 150 -8.40 11.41 3.00
C GLU A 150 -7.58 10.16 2.73
N ILE A 151 -7.83 9.13 3.55
CA ILE A 151 -7.33 7.77 3.41
C ILE A 151 -8.54 6.84 3.53
N THR A 152 -8.78 6.02 2.52
CA THR A 152 -9.94 5.12 2.45
C THR A 152 -9.50 3.69 2.19
N VAL A 153 -10.16 2.75 2.85
CA VAL A 153 -9.99 1.30 2.65
C VAL A 153 -11.35 0.73 2.28
N ARG A 154 -11.41 -0.08 1.23
CA ARG A 154 -12.67 -0.55 0.65
C ARG A 154 -12.82 -2.06 0.70
N LYS A 155 -14.04 -2.51 0.94
CA LYS A 155 -14.48 -3.91 0.97
C LYS A 155 -14.77 -4.45 -0.44
N ASP A 156 -15.02 -3.56 -1.39
CA ASP A 156 -15.18 -3.83 -2.82
C ASP A 156 -13.93 -3.42 -3.62
N ASP A 157 -14.04 -3.42 -4.95
CA ASP A 157 -13.02 -3.01 -5.92
C ASP A 157 -13.15 -1.56 -6.40
N SER A 158 -14.03 -0.74 -5.81
CA SER A 158 -14.13 0.66 -6.19
C SER A 158 -12.84 1.39 -5.78
N VAL A 159 -12.37 2.31 -6.63
CA VAL A 159 -11.11 3.05 -6.40
C VAL A 159 -11.32 4.52 -6.66
N ASP A 160 -10.82 5.34 -5.74
CA ASP A 160 -10.67 6.78 -5.87
C ASP A 160 -9.27 7.23 -5.44
N SER A 161 -9.01 8.54 -5.51
CA SER A 161 -7.73 9.13 -5.11
C SER A 161 -7.30 8.86 -3.66
N SER A 162 -8.26 8.57 -2.76
CA SER A 162 -8.01 8.32 -1.34
C SER A 162 -7.80 6.84 -1.01
N THR A 163 -8.08 5.94 -1.96
CA THR A 163 -8.10 4.51 -1.73
C THR A 163 -6.69 3.94 -1.58
N ILE A 164 -6.41 3.27 -0.47
CA ILE A 164 -5.13 2.60 -0.17
C ILE A 164 -5.25 1.07 -0.08
N GLY A 165 -6.44 0.52 -0.22
CA GLY A 165 -6.67 -0.92 -0.22
C GLY A 165 -8.09 -1.26 -0.62
N ILE A 166 -8.25 -2.35 -1.36
CA ILE A 166 -9.52 -2.89 -1.84
C ILE A 166 -9.73 -4.33 -1.33
N MET A 167 -10.94 -4.87 -1.48
CA MET A 167 -11.29 -6.23 -1.03
C MET A 167 -10.93 -6.50 0.44
N SER A 168 -11.14 -5.49 1.28
CA SER A 168 -10.90 -5.54 2.72
C SER A 168 -11.75 -6.62 3.43
N ASP A 169 -11.20 -7.26 4.46
CA ASP A 169 -11.94 -8.18 5.33
C ASP A 169 -12.97 -7.47 6.22
N LYS A 170 -12.81 -6.14 6.41
CA LYS A 170 -13.67 -5.30 7.24
C LYS A 170 -14.04 -3.98 6.56
N SER A 171 -15.24 -3.51 6.86
CA SER A 171 -15.69 -2.13 6.66
C SER A 171 -15.91 -1.42 8.01
N ALA A 172 -16.36 -0.16 7.99
CA ALA A 172 -16.61 0.60 9.22
C ALA A 172 -17.60 -0.12 10.15
N SER A 173 -18.63 -0.78 9.61
CA SER A 173 -19.62 -1.55 10.37
C SER A 173 -19.08 -2.84 11.00
N ASP A 174 -17.94 -3.37 10.55
CA ASP A 174 -17.32 -4.57 11.08
C ASP A 174 -16.35 -4.29 12.25
N LEU A 175 -15.98 -3.03 12.47
CA LEU A 175 -15.05 -2.65 13.53
C LEU A 175 -15.61 -2.93 14.93
N LYS A 176 -14.71 -3.21 15.88
CA LYS A 176 -15.06 -3.39 17.29
C LYS A 176 -15.87 -2.21 17.83
N ARG A 177 -17.10 -2.47 18.29
CA ARG A 177 -18.00 -1.41 18.79
C ARG A 177 -17.42 -0.66 19.98
N GLU A 178 -16.70 -1.33 20.88
CA GLU A 178 -16.00 -0.70 22.00
C GLU A 178 -14.95 0.34 21.54
N LEU A 179 -14.28 0.10 20.41
CA LEU A 179 -13.35 1.05 19.80
C LEU A 179 -14.11 2.27 19.26
N ILE A 180 -15.22 2.05 18.54
CA ILE A 180 -16.06 3.12 17.99
C ILE A 180 -16.65 4.01 19.09
N GLU A 181 -17.13 3.43 20.19
CA GLU A 181 -17.65 4.21 21.32
C GLU A 181 -16.59 5.14 21.92
N LYS A 182 -15.32 4.71 22.00
CA LYS A 182 -14.22 5.57 22.43
C LYS A 182 -13.96 6.74 21.48
N LEU A 183 -14.12 6.52 20.18
CA LEU A 183 -13.93 7.53 19.13
C LEU A 183 -15.01 8.61 19.10
N LYS A 184 -16.13 8.44 19.81
CA LYS A 184 -17.12 9.52 19.96
C LYS A 184 -16.61 10.70 20.81
N ASN A 185 -15.55 10.50 21.59
CA ASN A 185 -14.93 11.60 22.33
C ASN A 185 -13.89 12.32 21.44
N PRO A 186 -14.04 13.63 21.18
CA PRO A 186 -13.12 14.36 20.30
C PRO A 186 -11.69 14.53 20.84
N LYS A 187 -11.46 14.19 22.12
CA LYS A 187 -10.10 14.15 22.70
C LYS A 187 -9.43 12.79 22.55
N THR A 188 -10.17 11.75 22.16
CA THR A 188 -9.62 10.42 21.94
C THR A 188 -8.73 10.44 20.71
N LYS A 189 -7.50 9.96 20.86
CA LYS A 189 -6.56 9.77 19.77
C LYS A 189 -6.69 8.35 19.23
N ILE A 190 -6.77 8.22 17.90
CA ILE A 190 -6.57 6.96 17.19
C ILE A 190 -5.20 6.96 16.55
N ARG A 191 -4.49 5.85 16.74
CA ARG A 191 -3.23 5.57 16.07
C ARG A 191 -3.47 4.48 15.03
N VAL A 192 -3.13 4.76 13.79
CA VAL A 192 -3.36 3.87 12.65
C VAL A 192 -2.02 3.48 12.07
N ILE A 193 -1.74 2.19 12.06
CA ILE A 193 -0.48 1.62 11.61
C ILE A 193 -0.76 0.86 10.32
N LEU A 194 -0.08 1.25 9.24
CA LEU A 194 -0.21 0.66 7.92
C LEU A 194 1.06 -0.12 7.60
N GLU A 195 0.95 -1.40 7.24
CA GLU A 195 2.10 -2.27 6.97
C GLU A 195 1.91 -3.09 5.69
N ILE A 196 2.87 -2.98 4.76
CA ILE A 196 2.94 -3.79 3.54
C ILE A 196 4.25 -4.58 3.58
N ARG A 197 4.17 -5.90 3.55
CA ARG A 197 5.35 -6.78 3.52
C ARG A 197 5.68 -7.13 2.07
N SER A 198 6.89 -6.79 1.64
CA SER A 198 7.43 -7.15 0.32
C SER A 198 7.93 -8.58 0.24
#